data_AF-A0A9P1CRU3-F1
#
_entry.id   AF-A0A9P1CRU3-F1
#
_cell.length_a   1.000
_cell.length_b   1.000
_cell.length_c   1.000
_cell.angle_alpha   90.00
_cell.angle_beta   90.00
_cell.angle_gamma   90.00
#
_symmetry.space_group_name_H-M   'P 1'
#
loop_
_entity.id
_entity.type
_entity.pdbx_description
1 polymer ?
#
loop_
_entity_poly.entity_id
_entity_poly.type
_entity_poly.pdbx_seq_one_letter_code
_entity_poly.pdbx_strand_id
1 'polypeptide(L)'
;MIGHQYRGSWPQGNHGPPHQRGRQVSQEQILERIHGNLYSIVGEAVDDVKVEEDKWSRTEIVKRIVGYIYKAAKTPDLMHKPWQEISKTIVHHGMGSYVSACSEKPWFYQLALGNAFTSAVWELVQASARGRPQVHFQDVQDFVVREFEQHLDKSLLTKAVWDATMLTFKDRDIQPKIFKAVHNTYQPALDELLADTRPIDDARKVETFTRRWMETSMQRAWSALESAEQVLSTGQVIRLFQNLIAPFGEGHEYTCIPSMLVDQIGRPPRNWKFLRTAVSKMFEEWHAAQTAPQPSKRRKKGHDGGGGGGGGEEPEEAEEQEATRDEEEEVPAEEENPPEEEELGDFAAENGTNGAKEEVLEEEDAELKDPWETLEPEDAELEDLDVKDGEDLNGAGGEALPEENGHPECTSAGDCLGAPSDGLVRHMIEGEDGDVYCEACWHSFMFHNPDLEGLWEDGDQAGQRYEAPPGDP
;
A
#
# COMPACT_ATOMS: atom_id res chain seq x y z
N MET A 1 6.60 -6.75 14.07
CA MET A 1 7.23 -5.56 13.47
C MET A 1 6.29 -4.39 13.63
N ILE A 2 6.83 -3.30 14.19
CA ILE A 2 6.11 -2.27 14.96
C ILE A 2 5.01 -2.87 15.84
N GLY A 3 5.37 -3.89 16.62
CA GLY A 3 4.61 -4.27 17.80
C GLY A 3 4.88 -3.22 18.89
N HIS A 4 4.60 -1.95 18.62
CA HIS A 4 4.44 -1.01 19.70
C HIS A 4 3.27 -1.55 20.52
N GLN A 5 3.56 -2.10 21.70
CA GLN A 5 2.53 -2.27 22.70
C GLN A 5 1.95 -0.87 22.90
N TYR A 6 0.81 -0.61 22.27
CA TYR A 6 0.01 0.59 22.42
C TYR A 6 -0.54 0.62 23.84
N ARG A 7 0.34 0.90 24.80
CA ARG A 7 0.00 1.39 26.13
C ARG A 7 -0.12 2.92 26.05
N GLY A 8 -0.81 3.41 25.03
CA GLY A 8 -1.39 4.73 25.10
C GLY A 8 -2.40 4.65 26.24
N SER A 9 -2.04 5.18 27.41
CA SER A 9 -3.03 5.44 28.43
C SER A 9 -3.99 6.44 27.82
N TRP A 10 -5.15 5.95 27.34
CA TRP A 10 -6.29 6.82 27.12
C TRP A 10 -6.38 7.71 28.35
N PRO A 11 -6.47 9.04 28.21
CA PRO A 11 -6.57 9.91 29.36
C PRO A 11 -7.74 9.39 30.19
N GLN A 12 -7.45 8.79 31.34
CA GLN A 12 -8.45 8.28 32.29
C GLN A 12 -9.27 9.43 32.92
N GLY A 13 -9.15 10.65 32.36
CA GLY A 13 -9.60 11.92 32.89
C GLY A 13 -10.85 12.48 32.24
N ASN A 14 -11.68 11.67 31.57
CA ASN A 14 -13.06 12.07 31.33
C ASN A 14 -13.99 10.88 31.55
N HIS A 15 -14.46 10.75 32.79
CA HIS A 15 -15.69 10.02 33.06
C HIS A 15 -16.75 10.57 32.11
N GLY A 16 -17.07 9.80 31.07
CA GLY A 16 -18.07 10.17 30.08
C GLY A 16 -19.31 10.68 30.82
N PRO A 17 -19.90 11.80 30.39
CA PRO A 17 -21.03 12.40 31.08
C PRO A 17 -22.08 11.31 31.34
N PRO A 18 -22.68 11.27 32.55
CA PRO A 18 -23.62 10.22 32.92
C PRO A 18 -24.66 10.07 31.83
N HIS A 19 -24.77 8.85 31.27
CA HIS A 19 -25.67 8.54 30.15
C HIS A 19 -27.07 9.12 30.43
N GLN A 20 -27.38 10.26 29.80
CA GLN A 20 -28.71 10.85 29.84
C GLN A 20 -29.64 9.89 29.11
N ARG A 21 -30.31 9.02 29.86
CA ARG A 21 -31.27 8.04 29.33
C ARG A 21 -32.39 8.79 28.61
N GLY A 22 -32.42 8.68 27.28
CA GLY A 22 -33.62 8.94 26.48
C GLY A 22 -33.51 10.00 25.39
N ARG A 23 -32.44 10.81 25.30
CA ARG A 23 -32.35 11.81 24.23
C ARG A 23 -31.84 11.18 22.93
N GLN A 24 -32.60 11.34 21.86
CA GLN A 24 -32.13 11.13 20.49
C GLN A 24 -31.04 12.15 20.19
N VAL A 25 -29.82 11.66 19.96
CA VAL A 25 -28.72 12.46 19.42
C VAL A 25 -28.87 12.41 17.91
N SER A 26 -28.87 13.57 17.25
CA SER A 26 -28.94 13.62 15.79
C SER A 26 -27.63 13.11 15.18
N GLN A 27 -27.69 12.66 13.92
CA GLN A 27 -26.49 12.25 13.19
C GLN A 27 -25.45 13.39 13.11
N GLU A 28 -25.91 14.62 12.89
CA GLU A 28 -25.06 15.82 12.89
C GLU A 28 -24.32 16.01 14.22
N GLN A 29 -25.01 15.82 15.35
CA GLN A 29 -24.39 15.92 16.68
C GLN A 29 -23.35 14.82 16.93
N ILE A 30 -23.54 13.62 16.36
CA ILE A 30 -22.56 12.53 16.43
C ILE A 30 -21.34 12.89 15.58
N LEU A 31 -21.56 13.37 14.36
CA LEU A 31 -20.49 13.78 13.46
C LEU A 31 -19.67 14.95 14.04
N GLU A 32 -20.31 15.94 14.65
CA GLU A 32 -19.63 17.05 15.33
C GLU A 32 -18.71 16.56 16.46
N ARG A 33 -19.18 15.59 17.27
CA ARG A 33 -18.35 14.96 18.31
C ARG A 33 -17.17 14.20 17.73
N ILE A 34 -17.40 13.42 16.68
CA ILE A 34 -16.34 12.68 15.98
C ILE A 34 -15.29 13.66 15.48
N HIS A 35 -15.70 14.73 14.79
CA HIS A 35 -14.80 15.76 14.30
C HIS A 35 -13.96 16.38 15.42
N GLY A 36 -14.60 16.81 16.51
CA GLY A 36 -13.89 17.38 17.67
C GLY A 36 -12.88 16.41 18.30
N ASN A 37 -13.27 15.15 18.49
CA ASN A 37 -12.38 14.11 19.03
C ASN A 37 -11.19 13.84 18.10
N LEU A 38 -11.44 13.76 16.79
CA LEU A 38 -10.41 13.50 15.80
C LEU A 38 -9.33 14.61 15.79
N TYR A 39 -9.70 15.88 15.85
CA TYR A 39 -8.71 16.97 15.89
C TYR A 39 -7.78 16.88 17.12
N SER A 40 -8.32 16.48 18.27
CA SER A 40 -7.51 16.29 19.48
C SER A 40 -6.55 15.10 19.31
N ILE A 41 -7.08 13.93 18.98
CA ILE A 41 -6.30 12.67 18.93
C ILE A 41 -5.26 12.71 17.79
N VAL A 42 -5.67 13.15 16.60
CA VAL A 42 -4.75 13.28 15.46
C VAL A 42 -3.72 14.39 15.72
N GLY A 43 -4.12 15.48 16.35
CA GLY A 43 -3.21 16.56 16.74
C GLY A 43 -2.06 16.06 17.61
N GLU A 44 -2.37 15.25 18.62
CA GLU A 44 -1.36 14.62 19.49
C GLU A 44 -0.46 13.67 18.69
N ALA A 45 -1.02 12.80 17.84
CA ALA A 45 -0.22 11.85 17.06
C ALA A 45 0.72 12.54 16.06
N VAL A 46 0.30 13.67 15.47
CA VAL A 46 1.12 14.42 14.50
C VAL A 46 2.31 15.12 15.16
N ASP A 47 2.26 15.40 16.46
CA ASP A 47 3.38 16.06 17.15
C ASP A 47 4.68 15.24 17.12
N ASP A 48 4.58 13.92 17.02
CA ASP A 48 5.72 13.01 16.97
C ASP A 48 6.43 13.02 15.60
N VAL A 49 5.71 13.36 14.53
CA VAL A 49 6.22 13.23 13.15
C VAL A 49 6.36 14.55 12.39
N LYS A 50 5.87 15.66 12.96
CA LYS A 50 5.87 16.97 12.29
C LYS A 50 7.25 17.47 11.87
N VAL A 51 8.32 16.99 12.49
CA VAL A 51 9.70 17.35 12.16
C VAL A 51 10.21 16.66 10.89
N GLU A 52 9.55 15.57 10.46
CA GLU A 52 9.88 14.82 9.25
C GLU A 52 9.08 15.30 8.03
N GLU A 53 8.14 16.23 8.20
CA GLU A 53 7.31 16.76 7.12
C GLU A 53 7.83 18.13 6.69
N ASP A 54 8.19 18.22 5.42
CA ASP A 54 8.78 19.39 4.77
C ASP A 54 7.73 20.31 4.12
N LYS A 55 6.65 19.73 3.60
CA LYS A 55 5.67 20.44 2.75
C LYS A 55 4.43 20.90 3.51
N TRP A 56 3.96 20.11 4.47
CA TRP A 56 2.72 20.40 5.19
C TRP A 56 2.98 20.93 6.58
N SER A 57 2.33 22.05 6.92
CA SER A 57 2.29 22.49 8.31
C SER A 57 1.59 21.45 9.19
N ARG A 58 1.93 21.41 10.49
CA ARG A 58 1.23 20.56 11.48
C ARG A 58 -0.29 20.64 11.35
N THR A 59 -0.84 21.85 11.22
CA THR A 59 -2.29 22.08 11.08
C THR A 59 -2.85 21.47 9.81
N GLU A 60 -2.11 21.52 8.70
CA GLU A 60 -2.52 20.92 7.44
C GLU A 60 -2.54 19.39 7.52
N ILE A 61 -1.50 18.77 8.11
CA ILE A 61 -1.46 17.30 8.33
C ILE A 61 -2.70 16.86 9.12
N VAL A 62 -2.97 17.53 10.25
CA VAL A 62 -4.15 17.24 11.09
C VAL A 62 -5.44 17.40 10.30
N LYS A 63 -5.63 18.55 9.62
CA LYS A 63 -6.85 18.84 8.85
C LYS A 63 -7.11 17.76 7.79
N ARG A 64 -6.08 17.35 7.04
CA ARG A 64 -6.19 16.32 5.99
C ARG A 64 -6.59 14.97 6.57
N ILE A 65 -5.87 14.50 7.60
CA ILE A 65 -6.12 13.18 8.21
C ILE A 65 -7.48 13.12 8.88
N VAL A 66 -7.88 14.17 9.62
CA VAL A 66 -9.24 14.28 10.16
C VAL A 66 -10.27 14.21 9.04
N GLY A 67 -10.04 14.93 7.93
CA GLY A 67 -10.89 14.89 6.75
C GLY A 67 -11.10 13.48 6.19
N TYR A 68 -10.04 12.67 6.10
CA TYR A 68 -10.12 11.28 5.61
C TYR A 68 -11.01 10.40 6.49
N ILE A 69 -10.78 10.43 7.81
CA ILE A 69 -11.56 9.61 8.76
C ILE A 69 -13.00 10.12 8.88
N TYR A 70 -13.18 11.45 8.90
CA TYR A 70 -14.49 12.08 8.98
C TYR A 70 -15.35 11.79 7.74
N LYS A 71 -14.77 11.85 6.54
CA LYS A 71 -15.46 11.47 5.30
C LYS A 71 -15.93 10.01 5.34
N ALA A 72 -15.11 9.11 5.88
CA ALA A 72 -15.51 7.72 6.09
C ALA A 72 -16.69 7.59 7.06
N ALA A 73 -16.70 8.36 8.16
CA ALA A 73 -17.80 8.38 9.13
C ALA A 73 -19.10 9.01 8.59
N LYS A 74 -19.04 9.85 7.55
CA LYS A 74 -20.22 10.39 6.84
C LYS A 74 -20.92 9.37 5.92
N THR A 75 -20.36 8.17 5.73
CA THR A 75 -20.96 7.14 4.86
C THR A 75 -22.41 6.86 5.29
N PRO A 76 -23.40 6.88 4.36
CA PRO A 76 -24.78 6.60 4.69
C PRO A 76 -24.95 5.18 5.24
N ASP A 77 -26.02 4.96 6.00
CA ASP A 77 -26.39 3.65 6.57
C ASP A 77 -25.43 3.02 7.57
N LEU A 78 -24.32 3.66 7.93
CA LEU A 78 -23.41 3.14 8.96
C LEU A 78 -24.14 2.84 10.27
N MET A 79 -25.02 3.74 10.72
CA MET A 79 -25.78 3.55 11.97
C MET A 79 -26.73 2.33 11.94
N HIS A 80 -27.06 1.82 10.76
CA HIS A 80 -27.93 0.65 10.60
C HIS A 80 -27.13 -0.66 10.56
N LYS A 81 -25.81 -0.63 10.32
CA LYS A 81 -24.96 -1.81 10.21
C LYS A 81 -24.55 -2.37 11.59
N PRO A 82 -24.19 -3.67 11.69
CA PRO A 82 -23.52 -4.22 12.87
C PRO A 82 -22.22 -3.48 13.17
N TRP A 83 -21.82 -3.39 14.43
CA TRP A 83 -20.66 -2.58 14.83
C TRP A 83 -19.37 -3.00 14.14
N GLN A 84 -19.18 -4.29 13.86
CA GLN A 84 -18.01 -4.81 13.14
C GLN A 84 -17.96 -4.27 11.71
N GLU A 85 -19.11 -4.18 11.04
CA GLU A 85 -19.21 -3.65 9.67
C GLU A 85 -19.06 -2.13 9.67
N ILE A 86 -19.49 -1.43 10.74
CA ILE A 86 -19.17 -0.02 10.95
C ILE A 86 -17.65 0.15 11.03
N SER A 87 -16.99 -0.63 11.89
CA SER A 87 -15.54 -0.60 12.08
C SER A 87 -14.80 -0.80 10.76
N LYS A 88 -15.08 -1.89 10.05
CA LYS A 88 -14.44 -2.20 8.76
C LYS A 88 -14.64 -1.08 7.74
N THR A 89 -15.87 -0.58 7.60
CA THR A 89 -16.17 0.45 6.59
C THR A 89 -15.39 1.73 6.88
N ILE A 90 -15.35 2.18 8.14
CA ILE A 90 -14.65 3.40 8.51
C ILE A 90 -13.14 3.25 8.34
N VAL A 91 -12.56 2.16 8.83
CA VAL A 91 -11.12 1.90 8.67
C VAL A 91 -10.78 1.80 7.18
N HIS A 92 -11.52 1.02 6.40
CA HIS A 92 -11.23 0.82 4.98
C HIS A 92 -11.30 2.12 4.17
N HIS A 93 -12.38 2.90 4.31
CA HIS A 93 -12.54 4.17 3.57
C HIS A 93 -11.54 5.24 4.04
N GLY A 94 -11.32 5.34 5.35
CA GLY A 94 -10.37 6.30 5.91
C GLY A 94 -8.93 5.97 5.53
N MET A 95 -8.53 4.70 5.66
CA MET A 95 -7.20 4.23 5.26
C MET A 95 -6.99 4.28 3.76
N GLY A 96 -8.00 4.02 2.93
CA GLY A 96 -7.89 4.17 1.48
C GLY A 96 -7.50 5.60 1.08
N SER A 97 -8.15 6.59 1.70
CA SER A 97 -7.84 8.01 1.47
C SER A 97 -6.46 8.39 2.05
N TYR A 98 -6.13 7.90 3.25
CA TYR A 98 -4.84 8.17 3.90
C TYR A 98 -3.66 7.56 3.12
N VAL A 99 -3.75 6.29 2.72
CA VAL A 99 -2.72 5.61 1.90
C VAL A 99 -2.52 6.37 0.59
N SER A 100 -3.60 6.71 -0.12
CA SER A 100 -3.50 7.40 -1.41
C SER A 100 -2.82 8.77 -1.32
N ALA A 101 -2.98 9.48 -0.20
CA ALA A 101 -2.45 10.84 -0.05
C ALA A 101 -1.07 10.88 0.64
N CYS A 102 -0.76 9.89 1.48
CA CYS A 102 0.36 9.96 2.41
C CYS A 102 1.38 8.82 2.25
N SER A 103 1.19 7.79 1.40
CA SER A 103 2.09 6.62 1.33
C SER A 103 3.56 6.94 0.99
N GLU A 104 3.78 8.07 0.33
CA GLU A 104 5.11 8.54 -0.06
C GLU A 104 5.79 9.38 1.02
N LYS A 105 5.09 9.69 2.12
CA LYS A 105 5.64 10.48 3.22
C LYS A 105 6.56 9.61 4.10
N PRO A 106 7.71 10.12 4.55
CA PRO A 106 8.66 9.34 5.37
C PRO A 106 8.05 8.89 6.71
N TRP A 107 7.16 9.72 7.26
CA TRP A 107 6.46 9.46 8.52
C TRP A 107 5.21 8.58 8.40
N PHE A 108 4.82 8.14 7.19
CA PHE A 108 3.55 7.46 6.93
C PHE A 108 3.26 6.29 7.88
N TYR A 109 4.26 5.44 8.11
CA TYR A 109 4.16 4.25 8.96
C TYR A 109 4.42 4.53 10.45
N GLN A 110 4.85 5.75 10.80
CA GLN A 110 5.11 6.15 12.18
C GLN A 110 3.86 6.69 12.87
N LEU A 111 2.89 7.19 12.09
CA LEU A 111 1.72 7.86 12.62
C LEU A 111 0.69 6.89 13.23
N ALA A 112 0.44 7.09 14.52
CA ALA A 112 -0.41 6.25 15.35
C ALA A 112 -1.92 6.55 15.25
N LEU A 113 -2.57 6.19 14.14
CA LEU A 113 -3.98 6.56 13.91
C LEU A 113 -5.03 5.60 14.50
N GLY A 114 -4.63 4.46 15.07
CA GLY A 114 -5.56 3.46 15.62
C GLY A 114 -6.58 4.05 16.61
N ASN A 115 -6.12 4.91 17.53
CA ASN A 115 -7.00 5.56 18.52
C ASN A 115 -8.01 6.53 17.88
N ALA A 116 -7.64 7.22 16.81
CA ALA A 116 -8.51 8.13 16.09
C ALA A 116 -9.66 7.36 15.42
N PHE A 117 -9.34 6.24 14.75
CA PHE A 117 -10.34 5.33 14.19
C PHE A 117 -11.24 4.73 15.29
N THR A 118 -10.67 4.26 16.40
CA THR A 118 -11.46 3.70 17.51
C THR A 118 -12.44 4.74 18.06
N SER A 119 -12.00 5.98 18.26
CA SER A 119 -12.86 7.07 18.76
C SER A 119 -14.04 7.32 17.81
N ALA A 120 -13.77 7.45 16.51
CA ALA A 120 -14.81 7.69 15.50
C ALA A 120 -15.84 6.56 15.44
N VAL A 121 -15.36 5.30 15.43
CA VAL A 121 -16.21 4.11 15.44
C VAL A 121 -17.05 4.05 16.71
N TRP A 122 -16.45 4.32 17.89
CA TRP A 122 -17.14 4.21 19.17
C TRP A 122 -18.34 5.18 19.30
N GLU A 123 -18.22 6.41 18.80
CA GLU A 123 -19.33 7.37 18.77
C GLU A 123 -20.50 6.85 17.93
N LEU A 124 -20.22 6.25 16.77
CA LEU A 124 -21.27 5.66 15.90
C LEU A 124 -21.88 4.40 16.51
N VAL A 125 -21.07 3.54 17.12
CA VAL A 125 -21.54 2.33 17.79
C VAL A 125 -22.47 2.68 18.95
N GLN A 126 -22.11 3.65 19.80
CA GLN A 126 -22.96 4.12 20.89
C GLN A 126 -24.29 4.70 20.37
N ALA A 127 -24.28 5.44 19.27
CA ALA A 127 -25.48 5.96 18.65
C ALA A 127 -26.40 4.86 18.10
N SER A 128 -25.81 3.81 17.52
CA SER A 128 -26.53 2.68 16.92
C SER A 128 -27.09 1.66 17.94
N ALA A 129 -26.66 1.72 19.21
CA ALA A 129 -26.87 0.66 20.21
C ALA A 129 -28.33 0.48 20.69
N ARG A 130 -29.31 1.18 20.13
CA ARG A 130 -30.69 1.12 20.58
C ARG A 130 -31.31 -0.25 20.33
N GLY A 131 -31.58 -0.98 21.42
CA GLY A 131 -32.15 -2.33 21.35
C GLY A 131 -31.14 -3.39 20.92
N ARG A 132 -29.85 -3.05 20.82
CA ARG A 132 -28.77 -4.01 20.51
C ARG A 132 -28.05 -4.44 21.78
N PRO A 133 -27.40 -5.62 21.78
CA PRO A 133 -26.51 -6.02 22.87
C PRO A 133 -25.44 -4.94 23.12
N GLN A 134 -25.13 -4.70 24.38
CA GLN A 134 -24.09 -3.75 24.77
C GLN A 134 -22.73 -4.31 24.34
N VAL A 135 -21.99 -3.55 23.56
CA VAL A 135 -20.62 -3.86 23.13
C VAL A 135 -19.64 -3.17 24.08
N HIS A 136 -18.56 -3.85 24.47
CA HIS A 136 -17.52 -3.23 25.28
C HIS A 136 -16.58 -2.39 24.40
N PHE A 137 -16.11 -1.26 24.93
CA PHE A 137 -15.15 -0.40 24.24
C PHE A 137 -13.88 -1.15 23.82
N GLN A 138 -13.37 -2.04 24.69
CA GLN A 138 -12.16 -2.82 24.40
C GLN A 138 -12.33 -3.71 23.17
N ASP A 139 -13.49 -4.36 23.01
CA ASP A 139 -13.78 -5.20 21.85
C ASP A 139 -13.77 -4.38 20.55
N VAL A 140 -14.30 -3.15 20.59
CA VAL A 140 -14.28 -2.22 19.46
C VAL A 140 -12.86 -1.78 19.16
N GLN A 141 -12.08 -1.41 20.19
CA GLN A 141 -10.70 -0.98 20.04
C GLN A 141 -9.83 -2.08 19.42
N ASP A 142 -9.84 -3.29 20.00
CA ASP A 142 -9.03 -4.42 19.52
C ASP A 142 -9.37 -4.77 18.07
N PHE A 143 -10.66 -4.74 17.72
CA PHE A 143 -11.11 -4.97 16.36
C PHE A 143 -10.61 -3.89 15.40
N VAL A 144 -10.80 -2.61 15.75
CA VAL A 144 -10.42 -1.47 14.90
C VAL A 144 -8.91 -1.38 14.70
N VAL A 145 -8.12 -1.56 15.78
CA VAL A 145 -6.66 -1.54 15.71
C VAL A 145 -6.16 -2.66 14.79
N ARG A 146 -6.70 -3.87 14.91
CA ARG A 146 -6.34 -4.98 14.02
C ARG A 146 -6.66 -4.68 12.56
N GLU A 147 -7.84 -4.13 12.25
CA GLU A 147 -8.18 -3.75 10.87
C GLU A 147 -7.24 -2.64 10.34
N PHE A 148 -6.89 -1.67 11.19
CA PHE A 148 -5.97 -0.60 10.85
C PHE A 148 -4.55 -1.14 10.55
N GLU A 149 -4.03 -2.01 11.41
CA GLU A 149 -2.73 -2.66 11.22
C GLU A 149 -2.70 -3.52 9.95
N GLN A 150 -3.77 -4.28 9.68
CA GLN A 150 -3.89 -5.04 8.42
C GLN A 150 -3.83 -4.15 7.19
N HIS A 151 -4.41 -2.94 7.25
CA HIS A 151 -4.32 -1.97 6.17
C HIS A 151 -2.91 -1.41 5.98
N LEU A 152 -2.20 -1.12 7.08
CA LEU A 152 -0.80 -0.70 7.03
C LEU A 152 0.10 -1.79 6.46
N ASP A 153 -0.05 -3.03 6.93
CA ASP A 153 0.70 -4.19 6.46
C ASP A 153 0.48 -4.44 4.97
N LYS A 154 -0.78 -4.35 4.51
CA LYS A 154 -1.12 -4.48 3.10
C LYS A 154 -0.47 -3.37 2.26
N SER A 155 -0.55 -2.12 2.72
CA SER A 155 0.08 -0.99 2.02
C SER A 155 1.61 -1.16 1.94
N LEU A 156 2.24 -1.57 3.04
CA LEU A 156 3.69 -1.83 3.09
C LEU A 156 4.09 -2.97 2.17
N LEU A 157 3.30 -4.05 2.12
CA LEU A 157 3.51 -5.17 1.21
C LEU A 157 3.41 -4.70 -0.25
N THR A 158 2.38 -3.94 -0.59
CA THR A 158 2.21 -3.39 -1.94
C THR A 158 3.43 -2.56 -2.35
N LYS A 159 3.88 -1.64 -1.48
CA LYS A 159 5.08 -0.81 -1.73
C LYS A 159 6.34 -1.66 -1.87
N ALA A 160 6.59 -2.58 -0.95
CA ALA A 160 7.76 -3.45 -0.97
C ALA A 160 7.83 -4.36 -2.20
N VAL A 161 6.69 -4.90 -2.66
CA VAL A 161 6.61 -5.70 -3.89
C VAL A 161 6.89 -4.84 -5.12
N TRP A 162 6.38 -3.61 -5.16
CA TRP A 162 6.64 -2.66 -6.23
C TRP A 162 8.13 -2.31 -6.31
N ASP A 163 8.73 -1.89 -5.19
CA ASP A 163 10.14 -1.51 -5.10
C ASP A 163 11.06 -2.69 -5.46
N ALA A 164 10.77 -3.89 -4.95
CA ALA A 164 11.51 -5.11 -5.31
C ALA A 164 11.44 -5.41 -6.82
N THR A 165 10.31 -5.13 -7.45
CA THR A 165 10.13 -5.28 -8.90
C THR A 165 10.95 -4.25 -9.67
N MET A 166 10.88 -2.97 -9.30
CA MET A 166 11.67 -1.90 -9.93
C MET A 166 13.18 -2.12 -9.79
N LEU A 167 13.64 -2.58 -8.62
CA LEU A 167 15.05 -2.90 -8.38
C LEU A 167 15.55 -4.08 -9.22
N THR A 168 14.66 -4.97 -9.64
CA THR A 168 15.02 -6.17 -10.39
C THR A 168 14.97 -5.94 -11.90
N PHE A 169 13.91 -5.29 -12.37
CA PHE A 169 13.62 -5.13 -13.78
C PHE A 169 13.77 -3.67 -14.19
N LYS A 170 14.57 -3.38 -15.22
CA LYS A 170 14.83 -2.01 -15.69
C LYS A 170 13.77 -1.46 -16.65
N ASP A 171 13.08 -2.36 -17.34
CA ASP A 171 12.09 -2.00 -18.36
C ASP A 171 10.76 -1.63 -17.68
N ARG A 172 10.27 -0.42 -17.97
CA ARG A 172 9.07 0.16 -17.35
C ARG A 172 7.78 -0.51 -17.84
N ASP A 173 7.78 -1.13 -19.01
CA ASP A 173 6.58 -1.75 -19.57
C ASP A 173 6.32 -3.14 -18.96
N ILE A 174 7.38 -3.78 -18.46
CA ILE A 174 7.30 -5.10 -17.80
C ILE A 174 7.04 -5.00 -16.30
N GLN A 175 7.50 -3.91 -15.65
CA GLN A 175 7.40 -3.73 -14.20
C GLN A 175 5.95 -3.86 -13.68
N PRO A 176 4.93 -3.15 -14.22
CA PRO A 176 3.53 -3.31 -13.80
C PRO A 176 2.99 -4.72 -13.97
N LYS A 177 3.39 -5.43 -15.03
CA LYS A 177 2.94 -6.80 -15.32
C LYS A 177 3.47 -7.78 -14.29
N ILE A 178 4.77 -7.67 -13.97
CA ILE A 178 5.43 -8.53 -12.96
C ILE A 178 4.89 -8.20 -11.58
N PHE A 179 4.80 -6.92 -11.22
CA PHE A 179 4.22 -6.47 -9.95
C PHE A 179 2.81 -7.06 -9.75
N LYS A 180 1.92 -6.89 -10.74
CA LYS A 180 0.54 -7.40 -10.67
C LYS A 180 0.51 -8.91 -10.50
N ALA A 181 1.38 -9.65 -11.20
CA ALA A 181 1.47 -11.10 -11.09
C ALA A 181 1.93 -11.56 -9.70
N VAL A 182 2.95 -10.91 -9.13
CA VAL A 182 3.48 -11.20 -7.79
C VAL A 182 2.48 -10.83 -6.71
N HIS A 183 1.96 -9.60 -6.75
CA HIS A 183 1.01 -9.09 -5.75
C HIS A 183 -0.29 -9.92 -5.71
N ASN A 184 -0.90 -10.21 -6.86
CA ASN A 184 -2.21 -10.88 -6.90
C ASN A 184 -2.15 -12.38 -6.59
N THR A 185 -0.96 -12.97 -6.49
CA THR A 185 -0.78 -14.38 -6.13
C THR A 185 -0.33 -14.57 -4.69
N TYR A 186 -0.05 -13.48 -3.97
CA TYR A 186 0.37 -13.52 -2.58
C TYR A 186 -0.68 -14.16 -1.67
N GLN A 187 -1.88 -13.57 -1.63
CA GLN A 187 -2.95 -14.04 -0.74
C GLN A 187 -3.42 -15.46 -1.09
N PRO A 188 -3.68 -15.83 -2.37
CA PRO A 188 -4.03 -17.21 -2.71
C PRO A 188 -2.97 -18.24 -2.30
N ALA A 189 -1.67 -17.91 -2.42
CA ALA A 189 -0.59 -18.80 -1.99
C ALA A 189 -0.56 -18.97 -0.46
N LEU A 190 -0.91 -17.91 0.29
CA LEU A 190 -1.05 -17.98 1.74
C LEU A 190 -2.28 -18.81 2.14
N ASP A 191 -3.44 -18.55 1.53
CA ASP A 191 -4.69 -19.27 1.82
C ASP A 191 -4.56 -20.77 1.54
N GLU A 192 -3.91 -21.16 0.43
CA GLU A 192 -3.65 -22.56 0.10
C GLU A 192 -2.78 -23.25 1.16
N LEU A 193 -1.77 -22.54 1.69
CA LEU A 193 -0.93 -23.06 2.77
C LEU A 193 -1.72 -23.21 4.07
N LEU A 194 -2.53 -22.21 4.43
CA LEU A 194 -3.30 -22.22 5.68
C LEU A 194 -4.44 -23.25 5.65
N ALA A 195 -4.92 -23.62 4.46
CA ALA A 195 -5.88 -24.70 4.27
C ALA A 195 -5.26 -26.10 4.49
N ASP A 196 -3.93 -26.25 4.42
CA ASP A 196 -3.26 -27.51 4.71
C ASP A 196 -3.20 -27.77 6.23
N THR A 197 -4.03 -28.69 6.70
CA THR A 197 -4.15 -29.05 8.12
C THR A 197 -3.03 -29.96 8.62
N ARG A 198 -2.14 -30.43 7.74
CA ARG A 198 -1.04 -31.33 8.14
C ARG A 198 -0.05 -30.58 9.03
N PRO A 199 0.52 -31.22 10.06
CA PRO A 199 1.57 -30.62 10.87
C PRO A 199 2.84 -30.48 10.04
N ILE A 200 3.19 -29.24 9.70
CA ILE A 200 4.40 -28.87 8.96
C ILE A 200 5.28 -28.03 9.87
N ASP A 201 6.59 -28.29 9.88
CA ASP A 201 7.59 -27.46 10.56
C ASP A 201 7.60 -26.03 9.99
N ASP A 202 7.83 -25.02 10.83
CA ASP A 202 7.69 -23.61 10.40
C ASP A 202 8.66 -23.24 9.28
N ALA A 203 9.89 -23.78 9.26
CA ALA A 203 10.82 -23.55 8.15
C ALA A 203 10.26 -24.13 6.84
N ARG A 204 9.64 -25.30 6.91
CA ARG A 204 8.97 -25.92 5.75
C ARG A 204 7.72 -25.16 5.31
N LYS A 205 6.98 -24.53 6.22
CA LYS A 205 5.84 -23.66 5.85
C LYS A 205 6.31 -22.47 5.03
N VAL A 206 7.39 -21.80 5.46
CA VAL A 206 7.97 -20.68 4.72
C VAL A 206 8.51 -21.12 3.36
N GLU A 207 9.19 -22.26 3.27
CA GLU A 207 9.61 -22.85 1.99
C GLU A 207 8.43 -23.18 1.07
N THR A 208 7.36 -23.76 1.61
CA THR A 208 6.16 -24.15 0.85
C THR A 208 5.43 -22.91 0.33
N PHE A 209 5.21 -21.91 1.18
CA PHE A 209 4.66 -20.61 0.79
C PHE A 209 5.47 -19.97 -0.33
N THR A 210 6.78 -19.79 -0.11
CA THR A 210 7.65 -19.08 -1.04
C THR A 210 7.70 -19.77 -2.39
N ARG A 211 7.79 -21.11 -2.39
CA ARG A 211 7.74 -21.91 -3.62
C ARG A 211 6.43 -21.71 -4.37
N ARG A 212 5.29 -21.84 -3.67
CA ARG A 212 3.97 -21.74 -4.30
C ARG A 212 3.70 -20.35 -4.86
N TRP A 213 4.07 -19.31 -4.09
CA TRP A 213 3.96 -17.93 -4.50
C TRP A 213 4.84 -17.63 -5.72
N MET A 214 6.08 -18.12 -5.73
CA MET A 214 7.01 -18.00 -6.86
C MET A 214 6.50 -18.69 -8.12
N GLU A 215 6.13 -19.97 -8.04
CA GLU A 215 5.64 -20.72 -9.19
C GLU A 215 4.39 -20.06 -9.81
N THR A 216 3.43 -19.66 -8.98
CA THR A 216 2.17 -19.07 -9.45
C THR A 216 2.37 -17.66 -10.01
N SER A 217 3.15 -16.82 -9.33
CA SER A 217 3.45 -15.45 -9.79
C SER A 217 4.22 -15.47 -11.11
N MET A 218 5.26 -16.29 -11.22
CA MET A 218 6.10 -16.36 -12.41
C MET A 218 5.35 -16.99 -13.58
N GLN A 219 4.48 -17.98 -13.34
CA GLN A 219 3.62 -18.54 -14.39
C GLN A 219 2.67 -17.46 -14.97
N ARG A 220 2.08 -16.62 -14.11
CA ARG A 220 1.22 -15.51 -14.55
C ARG A 220 2.01 -14.44 -15.29
N ALA A 221 3.19 -14.08 -14.79
CA ALA A 221 4.08 -13.13 -15.45
C ALA A 221 4.52 -13.65 -16.83
N TRP A 222 4.85 -14.93 -16.94
CA TRP A 222 5.22 -15.57 -18.21
C TRP A 222 4.13 -15.43 -19.27
N SER A 223 2.86 -15.66 -18.90
CA SER A 223 1.73 -15.51 -19.81
C SER A 223 1.43 -14.06 -20.19
N ALA A 224 1.82 -13.08 -19.37
CA ALA A 224 1.55 -11.66 -19.61
C ALA A 224 2.66 -10.95 -20.43
N LEU A 225 3.81 -11.60 -20.63
CA LEU A 225 4.98 -11.03 -21.28
C LEU A 225 5.20 -11.65 -22.68
N GLU A 226 5.37 -10.81 -23.69
CA GLU A 226 5.60 -11.27 -25.08
C GLU A 226 6.96 -11.96 -25.25
N SER A 227 7.98 -11.50 -24.51
CA SER A 227 9.36 -12.04 -24.53
C SER A 227 9.76 -12.60 -23.17
N ALA A 228 8.88 -13.39 -22.55
CA ALA A 228 9.05 -13.92 -21.21
C ALA A 228 10.40 -14.64 -20.99
N GLU A 229 10.89 -15.39 -21.98
CA GLU A 229 12.17 -16.13 -21.91
C GLU A 229 13.39 -15.22 -21.71
N GLN A 230 13.36 -14.01 -22.27
CA GLN A 230 14.48 -13.06 -22.17
C GLN A 230 14.43 -12.28 -20.86
N VAL A 231 13.21 -11.97 -20.40
CA VAL A 231 12.97 -11.16 -19.20
C VAL A 231 13.09 -12.00 -17.93
N LEU A 232 12.42 -13.15 -17.89
CA LEU A 232 12.33 -14.03 -16.73
C LEU A 232 13.45 -15.07 -16.75
N SER A 233 14.70 -14.64 -16.64
CA SER A 233 15.83 -15.55 -16.45
C SER A 233 15.89 -16.07 -15.00
N THR A 234 16.52 -17.23 -14.78
CA THR A 234 16.80 -17.79 -13.45
C THR A 234 17.41 -16.75 -12.50
N GLY A 235 18.37 -15.96 -12.99
CA GLY A 235 19.03 -14.93 -12.19
C GLY A 235 18.09 -13.79 -11.77
N GLN A 236 17.20 -13.36 -12.66
CA GLN A 236 16.23 -12.30 -12.38
C GLN A 236 15.16 -12.76 -11.40
N VAL A 237 14.62 -13.98 -11.55
CA VAL A 237 13.63 -14.52 -10.60
C VAL A 237 14.25 -14.70 -9.21
N ILE A 238 15.49 -15.20 -9.12
CA ILE A 238 16.21 -15.27 -7.84
C ILE A 238 16.33 -13.86 -7.26
N ARG A 239 16.86 -12.89 -8.01
CA ARG A 239 17.06 -11.52 -7.53
C ARG A 239 15.75 -10.87 -7.06
N LEU A 240 14.65 -11.06 -7.79
CA LEU A 240 13.32 -10.60 -7.38
C LEU A 240 12.96 -11.13 -5.99
N PHE A 241 13.02 -12.45 -5.79
CA PHE A 241 12.65 -13.06 -4.52
C PHE A 241 13.64 -12.75 -3.39
N GLN A 242 14.91 -12.52 -3.70
CA GLN A 242 15.86 -11.99 -2.71
C GLN A 242 15.46 -10.58 -2.24
N ASN A 243 15.04 -9.73 -3.18
CA ASN A 243 14.53 -8.40 -2.86
C ASN A 243 13.17 -8.46 -2.13
N LEU A 244 12.31 -9.43 -2.41
CA LEU A 244 11.06 -9.62 -1.65
C LEU A 244 11.29 -10.14 -0.23
N ILE A 245 12.32 -10.96 -0.01
CA ILE A 245 12.68 -11.43 1.33
C ILE A 245 13.20 -10.27 2.17
N ALA A 246 14.04 -9.39 1.61
CA ALA A 246 14.66 -8.28 2.31
C ALA A 246 14.51 -6.96 1.53
N PRO A 247 13.29 -6.41 1.41
CA PRO A 247 12.99 -5.28 0.52
C PRO A 247 13.69 -3.99 0.93
N PHE A 248 13.91 -3.80 2.23
CA PHE A 248 14.63 -2.64 2.78
C PHE A 248 16.04 -3.02 3.27
N GLY A 249 16.63 -4.07 2.67
CA GLY A 249 17.98 -4.54 3.01
C GLY A 249 18.06 -5.50 4.19
N GLU A 250 19.28 -5.99 4.46
CA GLU A 250 19.53 -7.01 5.48
C GLU A 250 19.39 -6.50 6.92
N GLY A 251 19.60 -5.19 7.16
CA GLY A 251 19.47 -4.60 8.49
C GLY A 251 18.03 -4.36 8.95
N HIS A 252 17.08 -4.27 8.01
CA HIS A 252 15.68 -4.02 8.32
C HIS A 252 14.95 -5.32 8.68
N GLU A 253 14.01 -5.31 9.62
CA GLU A 253 13.31 -6.54 10.03
C GLU A 253 12.28 -7.01 8.99
N TYR A 254 11.69 -6.08 8.25
CA TYR A 254 10.60 -6.35 7.30
C TYR A 254 10.97 -7.32 6.18
N THR A 255 9.95 -8.10 5.83
CA THR A 255 9.94 -9.09 4.77
C THR A 255 8.55 -9.16 4.15
N CYS A 256 8.48 -9.44 2.86
CA CYS A 256 7.22 -9.75 2.22
C CYS A 256 6.72 -11.16 2.55
N ILE A 257 7.41 -11.95 3.39
CA ILE A 257 6.90 -13.24 3.88
C ILE A 257 5.91 -12.98 5.03
N PRO A 258 4.73 -13.62 5.06
CA PRO A 258 3.74 -13.38 6.10
C PRO A 258 4.32 -13.57 7.50
N SER A 259 4.12 -12.59 8.39
CA SER A 259 4.64 -12.56 9.77
C SER A 259 4.33 -13.86 10.52
N MET A 260 3.08 -14.33 10.41
CA MET A 260 2.63 -15.59 11.03
C MET A 260 3.44 -16.84 10.64
N LEU A 261 4.19 -16.81 9.53
CA LEU A 261 5.07 -17.91 9.12
C LEU A 261 6.51 -17.74 9.62
N VAL A 262 6.92 -16.51 9.96
CA VAL A 262 8.30 -16.17 10.36
C VAL A 262 8.42 -15.79 11.84
N ASP A 263 7.33 -15.66 12.58
CA ASP A 263 7.33 -15.23 13.99
C ASP A 263 8.24 -16.09 14.88
N GLN A 264 8.34 -17.40 14.62
CA GLN A 264 9.16 -18.32 15.43
C GLN A 264 10.59 -18.49 14.92
N ILE A 265 10.79 -18.46 13.60
CA ILE A 265 12.08 -18.80 12.97
C ILE A 265 12.86 -17.55 12.50
N GLY A 266 12.21 -16.40 12.50
CA GLY A 266 12.73 -15.16 11.94
C GLY A 266 12.65 -15.12 10.41
N ARG A 267 13.02 -13.96 9.86
CA ARG A 267 13.10 -13.75 8.42
C ARG A 267 14.22 -14.60 7.80
N PRO A 268 13.98 -15.30 6.67
CA PRO A 268 15.05 -15.96 5.91
C PRO A 268 16.15 -14.99 5.46
N PRO A 269 17.42 -15.41 5.34
CA PRO A 269 18.49 -14.54 4.86
C PRO A 269 18.29 -14.17 3.38
N ARG A 270 18.75 -12.99 2.95
CA ARG A 270 18.60 -12.54 1.55
C ARG A 270 19.19 -13.54 0.54
N ASN A 271 20.32 -14.16 0.87
CA ASN A 271 20.98 -15.17 0.03
C ASN A 271 20.48 -16.60 0.28
N TRP A 272 19.22 -16.78 0.67
CA TRP A 272 18.63 -18.07 1.01
C TRP A 272 18.83 -19.12 -0.09
N LYS A 273 19.60 -20.17 0.22
CA LYS A 273 19.97 -21.23 -0.74
C LYS A 273 18.76 -21.92 -1.36
N PHE A 274 17.65 -22.00 -0.63
CA PHE A 274 16.39 -22.57 -1.08
C PHE A 274 15.90 -21.94 -2.39
N LEU A 275 16.05 -20.61 -2.56
CA LEU A 275 15.58 -19.91 -3.75
C LEU A 275 16.20 -20.47 -5.04
N ARG A 276 17.49 -20.81 -5.02
CA ARG A 276 18.17 -21.39 -6.20
C ARG A 276 17.55 -22.72 -6.58
N THR A 277 17.34 -23.59 -5.59
CA THR A 277 16.71 -24.90 -5.79
C THR A 277 15.27 -24.78 -6.28
N ALA A 278 14.49 -23.86 -5.70
CA ALA A 278 13.10 -23.62 -6.10
C ALA A 278 13.01 -23.10 -7.54
N VAL A 279 13.80 -22.08 -7.90
CA VAL A 279 13.80 -21.50 -9.24
C VAL A 279 14.29 -22.51 -10.28
N SER A 280 15.38 -23.24 -10.03
CA SER A 280 15.87 -24.27 -10.95
C SER A 280 14.81 -25.33 -11.23
N LYS A 281 14.17 -25.86 -10.18
CA LYS A 281 13.12 -26.86 -10.32
C LYS A 281 11.91 -26.32 -11.11
N MET A 282 11.49 -25.09 -10.84
CA MET A 282 10.39 -24.44 -11.56
C MET A 282 10.68 -24.35 -13.07
N PHE A 283 11.88 -23.90 -13.47
CA PHE A 283 12.25 -23.83 -14.90
C PHE A 283 12.40 -25.23 -15.53
N GLU A 284 12.94 -26.21 -14.81
CA GLU A 284 13.01 -27.60 -15.28
C GLU A 284 11.61 -28.16 -15.57
N GLU A 285 10.65 -27.92 -14.67
CA GLU A 285 9.26 -28.35 -14.84
C GLU A 285 8.59 -27.65 -16.03
N TRP A 286 8.85 -26.35 -16.24
CA TRP A 286 8.35 -25.62 -17.39
C TRP A 286 8.93 -26.12 -18.71
N HIS A 287 10.24 -26.37 -18.78
CA HIS A 287 10.87 -26.94 -19.96
C HIS A 287 10.38 -28.37 -20.24
N ALA A 288 10.19 -29.18 -19.19
CA ALA A 288 9.57 -30.50 -19.32
C ALA A 288 8.14 -30.40 -19.85
N ALA A 289 7.33 -29.45 -19.38
CA ALA A 289 5.97 -29.23 -19.85
C ALA A 289 5.90 -28.74 -21.31
N GLN A 290 6.87 -27.94 -21.76
CA GLN A 290 6.98 -27.50 -23.16
C GLN A 290 7.41 -28.62 -24.12
N THR A 291 8.27 -29.53 -23.65
CA THR A 291 8.79 -30.64 -24.46
C THR A 291 7.94 -31.90 -24.41
N ALA A 292 7.13 -32.06 -23.36
CA ALA A 292 6.20 -33.16 -23.24
C ALA A 292 5.21 -33.14 -24.43
N PRO A 293 4.99 -34.28 -25.11
CA PRO A 293 4.00 -34.35 -26.17
C PRO A 293 2.66 -33.95 -25.57
N GLN A 294 2.15 -32.78 -26.01
CA GLN A 294 0.85 -32.27 -25.61
C GLN A 294 -0.14 -33.43 -25.71
N PRO A 295 -0.83 -33.81 -24.61
CA PRO A 295 -1.69 -34.98 -24.61
C PRO A 295 -2.68 -34.76 -25.74
N SER A 296 -2.49 -35.51 -26.83
CA SER A 296 -3.20 -35.29 -28.09
C SER A 296 -4.66 -35.21 -27.70
N LYS A 297 -5.28 -34.03 -27.84
CA LYS A 297 -6.67 -33.80 -27.42
C LYS A 297 -7.44 -34.94 -28.05
N ARG A 298 -7.79 -35.94 -27.24
CA ARG A 298 -8.33 -37.21 -27.72
C ARG A 298 -9.67 -36.81 -28.25
N ARG A 299 -9.69 -36.53 -29.55
CA ARG A 299 -10.79 -35.90 -30.29
C ARG A 299 -12.00 -36.70 -29.88
N LYS A 300 -12.85 -36.10 -29.02
CA LYS A 300 -14.07 -36.71 -28.51
C LYS A 300 -14.89 -36.96 -29.76
N LYS A 301 -14.71 -38.17 -30.32
CA LYS A 301 -15.29 -38.58 -31.58
C LYS A 301 -16.78 -38.51 -31.30
N GLY A 302 -17.42 -37.50 -31.89
CA GLY A 302 -18.83 -37.27 -31.77
C GLY A 302 -19.53 -38.59 -32.02
N HIS A 303 -20.14 -39.13 -30.96
CA HIS A 303 -21.17 -40.13 -31.09
C HIS A 303 -22.43 -39.33 -31.39
N ASP A 304 -22.53 -38.96 -32.67
CA ASP A 304 -23.78 -38.59 -33.30
C ASP A 304 -24.48 -39.90 -33.68
N GLY A 305 -25.70 -40.08 -33.18
CA GLY A 305 -26.48 -41.32 -33.20
C GLY A 305 -27.20 -41.48 -31.86
N GLY A 306 -28.48 -41.15 -31.69
CA GLY A 306 -29.55 -41.23 -32.67
C GLY A 306 -30.08 -42.66 -32.75
N GLY A 307 -31.02 -43.01 -31.87
CA GLY A 307 -32.10 -43.97 -32.14
C GLY A 307 -31.88 -45.46 -31.81
N GLY A 308 -32.84 -46.01 -31.06
CA GLY A 308 -33.12 -47.45 -30.91
C GLY A 308 -32.46 -48.06 -29.67
N GLY A 309 -33.15 -48.68 -28.71
CA GLY A 309 -34.33 -49.53 -28.83
C GLY A 309 -33.89 -51.00 -28.63
N GLY A 310 -34.29 -51.61 -27.51
CA GLY A 310 -33.98 -53.00 -27.11
C GLY A 310 -32.91 -53.03 -26.01
N GLY A 311 -33.15 -53.54 -24.81
CA GLY A 311 -33.86 -54.77 -24.46
C GLY A 311 -32.84 -55.90 -24.37
N GLY A 312 -32.40 -56.27 -23.16
CA GLY A 312 -31.49 -57.40 -22.98
C GLY A 312 -30.71 -57.39 -21.67
N GLU A 313 -31.28 -58.10 -20.69
CA GLU A 313 -30.63 -59.04 -19.75
C GLU A 313 -29.60 -58.52 -18.73
N GLU A 314 -30.09 -58.53 -17.48
CA GLU A 314 -29.38 -58.79 -16.22
C GLU A 314 -28.35 -59.92 -16.32
N PRO A 315 -27.35 -59.85 -15.43
CA PRO A 315 -27.11 -61.01 -14.58
C PRO A 315 -27.16 -60.64 -13.08
N GLU A 316 -28.14 -61.24 -12.38
CA GLU A 316 -27.96 -61.95 -11.09
C GLU A 316 -26.56 -62.61 -11.05
N GLU A 317 -25.77 -62.66 -9.98
CA GLU A 317 -26.02 -62.83 -8.55
C GLU A 317 -24.62 -62.67 -7.89
N ALA A 318 -24.54 -62.05 -6.71
CA ALA A 318 -23.70 -62.52 -5.60
C ALA A 318 -23.85 -61.56 -4.42
N GLU A 319 -24.77 -61.95 -3.56
CA GLU A 319 -25.01 -61.49 -2.21
C GLU A 319 -23.77 -61.74 -1.32
N GLU A 320 -23.25 -60.72 -0.66
CA GLU A 320 -22.66 -60.90 0.67
C GLU A 320 -22.92 -59.63 1.49
N GLN A 321 -23.84 -59.77 2.44
CA GLN A 321 -24.26 -58.75 3.39
C GLN A 321 -23.23 -58.66 4.52
N GLU A 322 -22.76 -57.46 4.85
CA GLU A 322 -22.52 -57.10 6.25
C GLU A 322 -22.68 -55.59 6.47
N ALA A 323 -23.34 -55.28 7.59
CA ALA A 323 -24.02 -54.04 7.88
C ALA A 323 -23.14 -53.00 8.60
N THR A 324 -23.27 -51.72 8.23
CA THR A 324 -23.17 -50.51 9.08
C THR A 324 -23.67 -49.33 8.20
N ARG A 325 -24.90 -48.82 8.35
CA ARG A 325 -25.34 -47.75 9.26
C ARG A 325 -24.33 -46.61 9.39
N ASP A 326 -24.46 -45.61 8.53
CA ASP A 326 -24.40 -44.19 8.91
C ASP A 326 -25.20 -43.35 7.90
N GLU A 327 -25.91 -42.37 8.45
CA GLU A 327 -26.83 -41.46 7.77
C GLU A 327 -26.02 -40.41 7.01
N GLU A 328 -26.09 -40.40 5.68
CA GLU A 328 -25.60 -39.28 4.85
C GLU A 328 -26.77 -38.35 4.51
N GLU A 329 -26.68 -37.14 5.06
CA GLU A 329 -27.52 -35.99 4.83
C GLU A 329 -27.20 -35.40 3.44
N GLU A 330 -28.18 -35.43 2.53
CA GLU A 330 -28.11 -34.80 1.21
C GLU A 330 -27.97 -33.27 1.35
N VAL A 331 -26.80 -32.74 0.97
CA VAL A 331 -26.60 -31.30 0.77
C VAL A 331 -26.72 -31.01 -0.73
N PRO A 332 -27.70 -30.22 -1.19
CA PRO A 332 -27.80 -29.86 -2.60
C PRO A 332 -26.68 -28.88 -2.99
N ALA A 333 -26.00 -29.20 -4.09
CA ALA A 333 -25.01 -28.35 -4.72
C ALA A 333 -25.69 -27.13 -5.38
N GLU A 334 -25.47 -25.94 -4.82
CA GLU A 334 -25.77 -24.68 -5.49
C GLU A 334 -24.64 -24.32 -6.46
N GLU A 335 -24.97 -24.44 -7.74
CA GLU A 335 -24.19 -24.05 -8.90
C GLU A 335 -24.46 -22.57 -9.20
N GLU A 336 -23.65 -21.66 -8.64
CA GLU A 336 -23.64 -20.25 -9.04
C GLU A 336 -22.36 -19.95 -9.83
N ASN A 337 -22.49 -19.96 -11.16
CA ASN A 337 -21.54 -19.31 -12.06
C ASN A 337 -21.80 -17.79 -12.03
N PRO A 338 -20.81 -16.94 -11.71
CA PRO A 338 -20.93 -15.51 -11.97
C PRO A 338 -20.82 -15.23 -13.48
N PRO A 339 -21.62 -14.30 -14.02
CA PRO A 339 -21.62 -13.97 -15.44
C PRO A 339 -20.31 -13.29 -15.88
N GLU A 340 -19.86 -13.65 -17.08
CA GLU A 340 -18.83 -12.99 -17.87
C GLU A 340 -19.11 -11.48 -17.96
N GLU A 341 -18.19 -10.66 -17.45
CA GLU A 341 -18.15 -9.23 -17.75
C GLU A 341 -17.72 -9.05 -19.22
N GLU A 342 -18.68 -8.60 -20.02
CA GLU A 342 -18.49 -8.21 -21.41
C GLU A 342 -17.50 -7.05 -21.56
N GLU A 343 -16.76 -7.15 -22.66
CA GLU A 343 -15.78 -6.21 -23.21
C GLU A 343 -16.17 -4.74 -23.08
N LEU A 344 -15.39 -3.98 -22.32
CA LEU A 344 -15.26 -2.54 -22.55
C LEU A 344 -14.33 -2.33 -23.75
N GLY A 345 -14.95 -2.07 -24.89
CA GLY A 345 -14.28 -1.67 -26.12
C GLY A 345 -13.62 -0.30 -26.03
N ASP A 346 -12.35 -0.26 -26.42
CA ASP A 346 -11.71 0.91 -26.99
C ASP A 346 -12.48 1.38 -28.23
N PHE A 347 -12.75 2.68 -28.37
CA PHE A 347 -12.52 3.41 -29.64
C PHE A 347 -12.63 4.93 -29.49
N ALA A 348 -11.48 5.58 -29.72
CA ALA A 348 -11.23 6.81 -30.47
C ALA A 348 -11.98 8.13 -30.16
N ALA A 349 -11.14 9.13 -29.91
CA ALA A 349 -11.40 10.55 -30.18
C ALA A 349 -11.75 10.80 -31.65
N GLU A 350 -12.71 11.69 -31.90
CA GLU A 350 -12.66 12.67 -33.00
C GLU A 350 -13.73 13.78 -32.85
N ASN A 351 -13.36 14.96 -33.33
CA ASN A 351 -14.05 16.24 -33.33
C ASN A 351 -15.46 16.25 -33.94
N GLY A 352 -16.32 17.19 -33.53
CA GLY A 352 -17.43 17.62 -34.40
C GLY A 352 -18.52 18.50 -33.76
N THR A 353 -18.59 19.75 -34.19
CA THR A 353 -19.47 20.87 -33.85
C THR A 353 -20.98 20.71 -34.13
N ASN A 354 -21.78 21.62 -33.50
CA ASN A 354 -23.18 22.05 -33.71
C ASN A 354 -24.20 21.36 -32.77
N GLY A 355 -25.04 22.01 -31.98
CA GLY A 355 -25.59 23.37 -32.03
C GLY A 355 -27.10 23.29 -32.26
N ALA A 356 -27.92 23.29 -31.20
CA ALA A 356 -29.33 23.72 -31.23
C ALA A 356 -29.91 23.86 -29.82
N LYS A 357 -30.60 24.98 -29.61
CA LYS A 357 -31.35 25.40 -28.43
C LYS A 357 -32.57 24.49 -28.19
N GLU A 358 -32.88 24.23 -26.92
CA GLU A 358 -34.27 24.14 -26.47
C GLU A 358 -34.38 24.64 -25.03
N GLU A 359 -35.18 25.69 -24.85
CA GLU A 359 -35.60 26.26 -23.57
C GLU A 359 -36.59 25.31 -22.89
N VAL A 360 -36.34 24.90 -21.64
CA VAL A 360 -37.41 24.45 -20.74
C VAL A 360 -37.12 24.89 -19.31
N LEU A 361 -38.02 25.76 -18.85
CA LEU A 361 -38.51 26.10 -17.51
C LEU A 361 -37.68 25.82 -16.25
N GLU A 362 -37.55 26.92 -15.51
CA GLU A 362 -37.27 27.08 -14.09
C GLU A 362 -38.22 26.26 -13.19
N GLU A 363 -37.65 25.44 -12.30
CA GLU A 363 -38.23 25.16 -10.98
C GLU A 363 -37.13 25.43 -9.93
N GLU A 364 -37.39 26.44 -9.09
CA GLU A 364 -36.57 26.84 -7.95
C GLU A 364 -36.73 25.81 -6.82
N ASP A 365 -35.76 24.90 -6.68
CA ASP A 365 -35.53 24.18 -5.45
C ASP A 365 -34.38 24.84 -4.69
N ALA A 366 -34.72 25.44 -3.55
CA ALA A 366 -33.78 26.06 -2.62
C ALA A 366 -32.94 24.99 -1.92
N GLU A 367 -31.87 24.58 -2.58
CA GLU A 367 -30.86 23.66 -2.07
C GLU A 367 -29.97 24.39 -1.04
N LEU A 368 -30.05 23.94 0.22
CA LEU A 368 -29.12 24.30 1.29
C LEU A 368 -27.72 23.78 0.92
N LYS A 369 -26.92 24.62 0.27
CA LYS A 369 -25.51 24.34 -0.02
C LYS A 369 -24.72 24.16 1.28
N ASP A 370 -24.10 22.98 1.41
CA ASP A 370 -23.16 22.62 2.47
C ASP A 370 -21.93 23.57 2.41
N PRO A 371 -21.58 24.32 3.47
CA PRO A 371 -20.53 25.35 3.46
C PRO A 371 -19.10 24.84 3.17
N TRP A 372 -18.91 23.55 2.90
CA TRP A 372 -17.60 22.92 2.77
C TRP A 372 -17.28 22.42 1.35
N GLU A 373 -18.20 22.55 0.39
CA GLU A 373 -18.04 22.03 -0.98
C GLU A 373 -17.40 23.03 -1.97
N THR A 374 -16.87 24.17 -1.49
CA THR A 374 -16.26 25.23 -2.33
C THR A 374 -14.78 25.50 -2.00
N LEU A 375 -14.05 24.51 -1.50
CA LEU A 375 -12.58 24.58 -1.45
C LEU A 375 -11.98 23.72 -2.59
N GLU A 376 -12.29 24.11 -3.82
CA GLU A 376 -11.38 23.91 -4.94
C GLU A 376 -10.27 24.99 -4.81
N PRO A 377 -8.98 24.63 -4.91
CA PRO A 377 -7.91 25.62 -4.86
C PRO A 377 -7.78 26.28 -6.24
N GLU A 378 -8.66 27.23 -6.53
CA GLU A 378 -8.42 28.19 -7.60
C GLU A 378 -7.50 29.29 -7.05
N ASP A 379 -6.28 29.33 -7.59
CA ASP A 379 -5.41 30.50 -7.76
C ASP A 379 -5.70 31.70 -6.85
N ALA A 380 -5.18 31.63 -5.62
CA ALA A 380 -4.98 32.83 -4.82
C ALA A 380 -3.80 33.62 -5.41
N GLU A 381 -4.10 34.48 -6.38
CA GLU A 381 -3.28 35.65 -6.68
C GLU A 381 -3.08 36.44 -5.37
N LEU A 382 -1.88 36.32 -4.81
CA LEU A 382 -1.40 37.16 -3.71
C LEU A 382 -1.23 38.58 -4.24
N GLU A 383 -2.30 39.38 -4.16
CA GLU A 383 -2.19 40.82 -4.31
C GLU A 383 -1.45 41.42 -3.10
N ASP A 384 -0.44 42.23 -3.42
CA ASP A 384 0.41 42.99 -2.52
C ASP A 384 -0.40 43.78 -1.47
N LEU A 385 -0.37 43.31 -0.22
CA LEU A 385 -0.75 44.13 0.93
C LEU A 385 0.50 44.82 1.49
N ASP A 386 0.62 46.10 1.15
CA ASP A 386 1.47 47.11 1.78
C ASP A 386 1.34 47.05 3.32
N VAL A 387 2.30 46.37 3.97
CA VAL A 387 2.45 46.39 5.42
C VAL A 387 3.10 47.72 5.81
N LYS A 388 2.27 48.63 6.32
CA LYS A 388 2.73 49.83 6.99
C LYS A 388 3.46 49.49 8.28
N ASP A 389 4.60 50.17 8.44
CA ASP A 389 5.49 50.21 9.59
C ASP A 389 4.74 50.21 10.93
N GLY A 390 5.13 49.25 11.78
CA GLY A 390 4.74 49.16 13.18
C GLY A 390 5.97 48.79 14.01
N GLU A 391 6.66 49.82 14.48
CA GLU A 391 7.85 49.78 15.33
C GLU A 391 7.59 49.06 16.68
N ASP A 392 8.69 48.52 17.22
CA ASP A 392 8.97 48.27 18.63
C ASP A 392 8.18 47.18 19.38
N LEU A 393 8.69 45.94 19.33
CA LEU A 393 8.81 45.10 20.54
C LEU A 393 10.11 44.27 20.52
N ASN A 394 11.14 44.84 21.15
CA ASN A 394 12.33 44.14 21.60
C ASN A 394 12.01 43.17 22.75
N GLY A 395 12.46 41.91 22.62
CA GLY A 395 12.93 41.13 23.77
C GLY A 395 12.27 39.76 23.99
N ALA A 396 12.91 38.72 23.46
CA ALA A 396 13.28 37.49 24.19
C ALA A 396 14.01 36.55 23.22
N GLY A 397 15.29 36.30 23.50
CA GLY A 397 16.13 35.41 22.70
C GLY A 397 15.65 33.97 22.77
N GLY A 398 15.08 33.49 21.67
CA GLY A 398 15.14 32.09 21.29
C GLY A 398 16.32 31.93 20.35
N GLU A 399 17.29 31.08 20.69
CA GLU A 399 18.33 30.63 19.78
C GLU A 399 17.65 29.96 18.58
N ALA A 400 17.54 30.70 17.47
CA ALA A 400 17.16 30.13 16.18
C ALA A 400 18.21 29.06 15.85
N LEU A 401 17.76 27.82 15.76
CA LEU A 401 18.58 26.74 15.22
C LEU A 401 19.02 27.17 13.81
N PRO A 402 20.32 27.05 13.48
CA PRO A 402 20.81 27.48 12.18
C PRO A 402 20.04 26.72 11.11
N GLU A 403 19.36 27.45 10.23
CA GLU A 403 18.77 26.91 9.01
C GLU A 403 19.88 26.13 8.29
N GLU A 404 19.66 24.83 8.06
CA GLU A 404 20.56 23.95 7.31
C GLU A 404 20.55 24.36 5.84
N ASN A 405 21.07 25.55 5.56
CA ASN A 405 21.24 26.04 4.21
C ASN A 405 22.48 25.37 3.63
N GLY A 406 22.27 24.47 2.68
CA GLY A 406 23.34 23.91 1.86
C GLY A 406 24.15 24.99 1.13
N HIS A 407 25.21 24.60 0.43
CA HIS A 407 26.07 25.55 -0.27
C HIS A 407 25.27 26.40 -1.29
N PRO A 408 25.28 27.74 -1.20
CA PRO A 408 24.36 28.62 -1.93
C PRO A 408 24.52 28.58 -3.45
N GLU A 409 25.71 28.22 -3.94
CA GLU A 409 26.03 28.12 -5.36
C GLU A 409 26.01 26.67 -5.89
N CYS A 410 25.63 25.69 -5.06
CA CYS A 410 25.52 24.31 -5.51
C CYS A 410 24.23 24.12 -6.33
N THR A 411 24.34 23.54 -7.53
CA THR A 411 23.20 23.23 -8.40
C THR A 411 22.18 22.31 -7.73
N SER A 412 22.58 21.50 -6.74
CA SER A 412 21.66 20.66 -5.96
C SER A 412 20.70 21.44 -5.05
N ALA A 413 20.90 22.75 -4.87
CA ALA A 413 20.01 23.66 -4.15
C ALA A 413 19.50 23.08 -2.80
N GLY A 414 18.19 22.88 -2.67
CA GLY A 414 17.55 22.37 -1.44
C GLY A 414 17.98 20.96 -1.01
N ASP A 415 18.58 20.18 -1.91
CA ASP A 415 19.13 18.85 -1.63
C ASP A 415 20.65 18.87 -1.45
N CYS A 416 21.25 20.06 -1.31
CA CYS A 416 22.69 20.19 -1.14
C CYS A 416 23.15 19.66 0.24
N LEU A 417 24.07 18.69 0.23
CA LEU A 417 24.64 18.06 1.42
C LEU A 417 25.84 18.82 2.01
N GLY A 418 26.33 19.85 1.32
CA GLY A 418 27.54 20.59 1.68
C GLY A 418 27.28 21.85 2.47
N ALA A 419 28.30 22.34 3.15
CA ALA A 419 28.26 23.61 3.87
C ALA A 419 28.62 24.79 2.94
N PRO A 420 28.24 26.04 3.26
CA PRO A 420 28.66 27.24 2.50
C PRO A 420 30.18 27.48 2.43
N SER A 421 30.98 26.70 3.15
CA SER A 421 32.45 26.75 3.15
C SER A 421 33.09 25.69 2.26
N ASP A 422 32.31 24.74 1.75
CA ASP A 422 32.83 23.68 0.87
C ASP A 422 33.21 24.27 -0.48
N GLY A 423 34.29 23.80 -1.09
CA GLY A 423 34.67 24.28 -2.42
C GLY A 423 33.69 23.81 -3.49
N LEU A 424 33.68 24.50 -4.62
CA LEU A 424 32.83 24.21 -5.76
C LEU A 424 33.59 23.41 -6.82
N VAL A 425 32.93 22.40 -7.39
CA VAL A 425 33.43 21.52 -8.44
C VAL A 425 32.49 21.58 -9.63
N ARG A 426 33.02 21.97 -10.79
CA ARG A 426 32.32 21.95 -12.08
C ARG A 426 32.46 20.59 -12.74
N HIS A 427 31.32 19.99 -13.08
CA HIS A 427 31.27 18.75 -13.86
C HIS A 427 31.76 18.99 -15.29
N MET A 428 32.64 18.13 -15.80
CA MET A 428 33.07 18.15 -17.20
C MET A 428 32.41 17.01 -17.98
N ILE A 429 31.60 17.35 -18.99
CA ILE A 429 30.94 16.37 -19.86
C ILE A 429 31.54 16.50 -21.26
N GLU A 430 32.27 15.48 -21.71
CA GLU A 430 32.90 15.45 -23.04
C GLU A 430 33.80 16.67 -23.34
N GLY A 431 34.37 17.29 -22.29
CA GLY A 431 35.22 18.47 -22.39
C GLY A 431 34.47 19.80 -22.41
N GLU A 432 33.14 19.80 -22.25
CA GLU A 432 32.32 20.99 -22.07
C GLU A 432 31.99 21.23 -20.59
N ASP A 433 31.78 22.51 -20.25
CA ASP A 433 31.43 22.96 -18.91
C ASP A 433 29.99 22.57 -18.56
N GLY A 434 29.84 21.75 -17.52
CA GLY A 434 28.54 21.34 -16.97
C GLY A 434 28.13 22.11 -15.70
N ASP A 435 27.27 21.47 -14.92
CA ASP A 435 26.75 21.99 -13.65
C ASP A 435 27.84 22.10 -12.57
N VAL A 436 27.61 22.97 -11.59
CA VAL A 436 28.53 23.23 -10.47
C VAL A 436 27.94 22.67 -9.19
N TYR A 437 28.73 21.89 -8.46
CA TYR A 437 28.31 21.26 -7.21
C TYR A 437 29.32 21.58 -6.11
N CYS A 438 28.87 21.67 -4.85
CA CYS A 438 29.82 21.69 -3.74
C CYS A 438 30.59 20.35 -3.64
N GLU A 439 31.76 20.36 -3.01
CA GLU A 439 32.64 19.22 -2.81
C GLU A 439 31.90 17.99 -2.24
N ALA A 440 31.07 18.19 -1.21
CA ALA A 440 30.31 17.10 -0.59
C ALA A 440 29.32 16.42 -1.56
N CYS A 441 28.57 17.21 -2.33
CA CYS A 441 27.67 16.69 -3.35
C CYS A 441 28.44 16.00 -4.48
N TRP A 442 29.53 16.61 -4.95
CA TRP A 442 30.36 16.05 -6.01
C TRP A 442 30.97 14.70 -5.62
N HIS A 443 31.48 14.60 -4.38
CA HIS A 443 32.02 13.36 -3.85
C HIS A 443 30.98 12.23 -3.81
N SER A 444 29.74 12.54 -3.41
CA SER A 444 28.61 11.59 -3.46
C SER A 444 28.32 11.08 -4.87
N PHE A 445 28.42 11.95 -5.89
CA PHE A 445 28.25 11.52 -7.29
C PHE A 445 29.38 10.62 -7.77
N MET A 446 30.63 10.96 -7.43
CA MET A 446 31.80 10.14 -7.77
C MET A 446 31.75 8.75 -7.14
N PHE A 447 31.23 8.63 -5.91
CA PHE A 447 31.04 7.33 -5.26
C PHE A 447 30.12 6.40 -6.09
N HIS A 448 29.07 6.95 -6.69
CA HIS A 448 28.16 6.18 -7.54
C HIS A 448 28.65 6.03 -8.98
N ASN A 449 29.44 6.99 -9.48
CA ASN A 449 29.94 7.04 -10.85
C ASN A 449 31.42 7.51 -10.85
N PRO A 450 32.39 6.59 -10.68
CA PRO A 450 33.80 6.95 -10.54
C PRO A 450 34.45 7.50 -11.80
N ASP A 451 33.77 7.38 -12.95
CA ASP A 451 34.23 7.89 -14.24
C ASP A 451 33.91 9.38 -14.46
N LEU A 452 33.18 10.03 -13.53
CA LEU A 452 32.89 11.46 -13.62
C LEU A 452 34.17 12.29 -13.50
N GLU A 453 34.30 13.31 -14.34
CA GLU A 453 35.41 14.26 -14.30
C GLU A 453 34.92 15.61 -13.80
N GLY A 454 35.67 16.23 -12.89
CA GLY A 454 35.36 17.55 -12.35
C GLY A 454 36.59 18.43 -12.25
N LEU A 455 36.40 19.74 -12.37
CA LEU A 455 37.43 20.76 -12.10
C LEU A 455 36.98 21.62 -10.92
N TRP A 456 37.92 22.01 -10.06
CA TRP A 456 37.63 23.02 -9.03
C TRP A 456 37.22 24.32 -9.69
N GLU A 457 36.09 24.88 -9.29
CA GLU A 457 35.56 26.15 -9.80
C GLU A 457 36.11 27.35 -9.02
N ASP A 458 36.35 27.17 -7.72
CA ASP A 458 36.78 28.22 -6.81
C ASP A 458 38.03 27.84 -5.96
N GLY A 459 38.44 28.76 -5.08
CA GLY A 459 39.58 28.59 -4.19
C GLY A 459 40.95 28.61 -4.88
N ASP A 460 41.99 28.23 -4.11
CA ASP A 460 43.39 28.20 -4.59
C ASP A 460 43.65 27.09 -5.64
N GLN A 461 42.70 26.15 -5.78
CA GLN A 461 42.78 25.02 -6.70
C GLN A 461 41.96 25.24 -7.98
N ALA A 462 41.31 26.41 -8.16
CA ALA A 462 40.47 26.70 -9.32
C ALA A 462 41.14 26.34 -10.66
N GLY A 463 40.43 25.59 -11.49
CA GLY A 463 40.87 25.05 -12.78
C GLY A 463 41.70 23.76 -12.70
N GLN A 464 42.04 23.26 -11.51
CA GLN A 464 42.70 21.96 -11.35
C GLN A 464 41.67 20.83 -11.37
N ARG A 465 42.06 19.65 -11.88
CA ARG A 465 41.22 18.45 -11.83
C ARG A 465 40.96 18.07 -10.38
N TYR A 466 39.69 17.84 -10.06
CA TYR A 466 39.29 17.31 -8.78
C TYR A 466 39.79 15.87 -8.63
N GLU A 467 40.55 15.61 -7.57
CA GLU A 467 41.02 14.27 -7.20
C GLU A 467 40.40 13.92 -5.85
N ALA A 468 39.64 12.83 -5.78
CA ALA A 468 39.02 12.39 -4.53
C ALA A 468 40.09 12.12 -3.45
N PRO A 469 39.85 12.51 -2.19
CA PRO A 469 40.80 12.28 -1.10
C PRO A 469 41.14 10.79 -0.99
N PRO A 470 42.43 10.42 -0.87
CA PRO A 470 42.81 9.02 -0.74
C PRO A 470 42.36 8.48 0.63
N GLY A 471 41.28 7.68 0.66
CA GLY A 471 40.88 6.95 1.86
C GLY A 471 39.38 6.83 2.13
N ASP A 472 38.52 7.51 1.40
CA ASP A 472 37.08 7.27 1.46
C ASP A 472 36.64 6.32 0.33
N PRO A 473 36.26 5.07 0.65
CA PRO A 473 35.76 4.11 -0.33
C PRO A 473 34.37 4.46 -0.85
#